data_AF-A1VWF6-F1
#
_entry.id   AF-A1VWF6-F1
#
_cell.length_a   1.000
_cell.length_b   1.000
_cell.length_c   1.000
_cell.angle_alpha   90.00
_cell.angle_beta   90.00
_cell.angle_gamma   90.00
#
_symmetry.space_group_name_H-M   'P 1'
#
loop_
_entity.id
_entity.type
_entity.pdbx_description
1 polymer ?
#
loop_
_entity_poly.entity_id
_entity_poly.type
_entity_poly.pdbx_seq_one_letter_code
_entity_poly.pdbx_strand_id
1 'polypeptide(L)'
;MQITEFNTPEGLAVTDPEIPVVLEASTGRELPVREVIGDDLAHLMQLRMAVATSNQEDRALYLCPECFVPLALLSRKERRRFWFKHTLEDGRCSAVTRGELTQEEINARKYNGAKESFLHRQMKQWLVESLYANGRFADIASEQRWTGSVTGAWRKPDVSAQLENLKFAFEVQLSTTFLDVIAERRRFYTLEGGLLFWVFAHFEDDGRRLTQDDVFYNNNQNAFIVSQATRDASRAAGKFLLDCVWSEPGHGNAEPVLRRQRVSFDELTLDQEKQQVYFFDYAGAQARRVADEAAERASWPTRFEAWWLQVAGSYSSLYDQEHEVHQFPQCVPKDWNDWGLISLTPLRFYGKDMRLPVAMLNCFYSAKHGRPVGLNRKHFIEVAHYLAESYPRYLMWFRRALAVYDRAPLLKQQDKTGNWAKRVKAYLPDMHADPEKYTADQKHQRLFEYLFPELLPLPASPNEAL
;
A
#
# COMPACT_ATOMS: atom_id res chain seq x y z
N MET A 1 -40.30 -28.75 -13.09
CA MET A 1 -38.98 -29.12 -12.57
C MET A 1 -38.88 -28.53 -11.18
N GLN A 2 -39.26 -29.30 -10.16
CA GLN A 2 -39.11 -28.92 -8.75
C GLN A 2 -37.62 -28.99 -8.41
N ILE A 3 -37.03 -27.88 -7.98
CA ILE A 3 -35.71 -27.89 -7.39
C ILE A 3 -35.91 -28.37 -5.96
N THR A 4 -35.64 -29.65 -5.73
CA THR A 4 -35.48 -30.22 -4.40
C THR A 4 -34.25 -29.57 -3.76
N GLU A 5 -34.48 -28.75 -2.73
CA GLU A 5 -33.44 -28.29 -1.82
C GLU A 5 -32.72 -29.52 -1.25
N PHE A 6 -31.42 -29.63 -1.53
CA PHE A 6 -30.56 -30.58 -0.86
C PHE A 6 -30.47 -30.17 0.61
N ASN A 7 -31.15 -30.93 1.45
CA ASN A 7 -31.13 -30.82 2.90
C ASN A 7 -29.70 -31.18 3.39
N THR A 8 -28.82 -30.19 3.49
CA THR A 8 -27.54 -30.34 4.19
C THR A 8 -27.84 -30.68 5.65
N PRO A 9 -27.15 -31.65 6.27
CA PRO A 9 -27.36 -31.97 7.68
C PRO A 9 -27.14 -30.69 8.51
N GLU A 10 -28.19 -30.21 9.16
CA GLU A 10 -28.10 -29.04 10.03
C GLU A 10 -27.05 -29.31 11.14
N GLY A 11 -25.91 -28.60 11.08
CA GLY A 11 -24.79 -28.74 12.03
C GLY A 11 -25.18 -28.44 13.49
N LEU A 12 -24.35 -28.84 14.46
CA LEU A 12 -24.66 -28.71 15.89
C LEU A 12 -24.76 -27.24 16.36
N ALA A 13 -24.14 -26.30 15.66
CA ALA A 13 -24.24 -24.87 15.95
C ALA A 13 -25.63 -24.30 15.57
N VAL A 14 -26.06 -23.24 16.26
CA VAL A 14 -27.19 -22.41 15.77
C VAL A 14 -26.82 -21.72 14.46
N THR A 15 -27.79 -21.50 13.58
CA THR A 15 -27.57 -20.95 12.23
C THR A 15 -27.09 -19.50 12.23
N ASP A 16 -27.55 -18.70 13.18
CA ASP A 16 -27.24 -17.27 13.31
C ASP A 16 -26.91 -16.93 14.77
N PRO A 17 -25.68 -17.25 15.23
CA PRO A 17 -25.26 -16.92 16.58
C PRO A 17 -24.93 -15.43 16.72
N GLU A 18 -25.47 -14.80 17.76
CA GLU A 18 -25.12 -13.43 18.20
C GLU A 18 -23.60 -13.22 18.37
N ILE A 19 -22.88 -14.29 18.73
CA ILE A 19 -21.42 -14.35 18.80
C ILE A 19 -20.96 -15.33 17.72
N PRO A 20 -20.60 -14.88 16.51
CA PRO A 20 -20.22 -15.77 15.40
C PRO A 20 -18.77 -16.30 15.50
N VAL A 21 -17.94 -15.66 16.32
CA VAL A 21 -16.52 -15.96 16.52
C VAL A 21 -16.20 -15.90 18.01
N VAL A 22 -15.36 -16.81 18.50
CA VAL A 22 -14.86 -16.80 19.88
C VAL A 22 -13.36 -16.61 19.91
N LEU A 23 -12.85 -16.02 20.99
CA LEU A 23 -11.42 -15.89 21.25
C LEU A 23 -10.96 -17.05 22.15
N GLU A 24 -10.07 -17.91 21.66
CA GLU A 24 -9.42 -18.93 22.48
C GLU A 24 -8.45 -18.26 23.47
N ALA A 25 -8.67 -18.41 24.77
CA ALA A 25 -7.98 -17.64 25.80
C ALA A 25 -6.50 -17.98 25.95
N SER A 26 -6.09 -19.20 25.60
CA SER A 26 -4.71 -19.68 25.71
C SER A 26 -3.81 -19.15 24.59
N THR A 27 -4.35 -19.01 23.38
CA THR A 27 -3.60 -18.62 22.18
C THR A 27 -3.92 -17.20 21.72
N GLY A 28 -5.06 -16.67 22.13
CA GLY A 28 -5.63 -15.43 21.62
C GLY A 28 -6.19 -15.57 20.20
N ARG A 29 -6.28 -16.77 19.63
CA ARG A 29 -6.82 -16.94 18.27
C ARG A 29 -8.32 -16.79 18.24
N GLU A 30 -8.82 -16.15 17.20
CA GLU A 30 -10.24 -16.12 16.88
C GLU A 30 -10.64 -17.37 16.11
N LEU A 31 -11.67 -18.07 16.58
CA LEU A 31 -12.18 -19.30 16.00
C LEU A 31 -13.66 -19.12 15.65
N PRO A 32 -14.09 -19.41 14.40
CA PRO A 32 -15.50 -19.44 14.05
C PRO A 32 -16.27 -20.39 14.96
N VAL A 33 -17.43 -19.96 15.48
CA VAL A 33 -18.23 -20.79 16.40
C VAL A 33 -18.59 -22.15 15.81
N ARG A 34 -18.86 -22.19 14.50
CA ARG A 34 -19.14 -23.44 13.78
C ARG A 34 -17.96 -24.43 13.80
N GLU A 35 -16.73 -23.93 13.79
CA GLU A 35 -15.52 -24.76 13.82
C GLU A 35 -15.28 -25.29 15.23
N VAL A 36 -15.45 -24.44 16.25
CA VAL A 36 -15.32 -24.84 17.66
C VAL A 36 -16.41 -25.83 18.09
N ILE A 37 -17.64 -25.65 17.58
CA ILE A 37 -18.75 -26.53 17.90
C ILE A 37 -18.64 -27.86 17.13
N GLY A 38 -18.20 -27.81 15.87
CA GLY A 38 -18.04 -28.99 15.02
C GLY A 38 -19.34 -29.78 14.79
N ASP A 39 -19.18 -31.04 14.41
CA ASP A 39 -20.26 -32.00 14.15
C ASP A 39 -20.21 -33.25 15.07
N ASP A 40 -19.15 -33.43 15.85
CA ASP A 40 -19.02 -34.48 16.87
C ASP A 40 -19.68 -34.07 18.19
N LEU A 41 -20.87 -34.62 18.44
CA LEU A 41 -21.62 -34.35 19.66
C LEU A 41 -20.90 -34.83 20.94
N ALA A 42 -20.15 -35.94 20.90
CA ALA A 42 -19.47 -36.45 22.08
C ALA A 42 -18.33 -35.52 22.49
N HIS A 43 -17.53 -35.08 21.52
CA HIS A 43 -16.49 -34.07 21.74
C HIS A 43 -17.08 -32.74 22.25
N LEU A 44 -18.19 -32.29 21.65
CA LEU A 44 -18.86 -31.06 22.06
C LEU A 44 -19.40 -31.11 23.50
N MET A 45 -19.88 -32.26 23.96
CA MET A 45 -20.32 -32.46 25.35
C MET A 45 -19.15 -32.37 26.34
N GLN A 46 -17.99 -32.94 25.98
CA GLN A 46 -16.77 -32.81 26.77
C GLN A 46 -16.29 -31.35 26.80
N LEU A 47 -16.28 -30.69 25.65
CA LEU A 47 -15.90 -29.27 25.54
C LEU A 47 -16.82 -28.39 26.39
N ARG A 48 -18.13 -28.63 26.35
CA ARG A 48 -19.10 -27.88 27.16
C ARG A 48 -18.85 -28.02 28.65
N MET A 49 -18.49 -29.22 29.12
CA MET A 49 -18.09 -29.43 30.51
C MET A 49 -16.80 -28.67 30.83
N ALA A 50 -15.77 -28.80 29.98
CA ALA A 50 -14.49 -28.13 30.16
C ALA A 50 -14.62 -26.60 30.23
N VAL A 51 -15.45 -26.00 29.38
CA VAL A 51 -15.77 -24.57 29.39
C VAL A 51 -16.44 -24.17 30.72
N ALA A 52 -17.41 -24.95 31.18
CA ALA A 52 -18.11 -24.67 32.44
C ALA A 52 -17.16 -24.76 33.66
N THR A 53 -16.34 -25.82 33.75
CA THR A 53 -15.35 -26.01 34.81
C THR A 53 -14.32 -24.88 34.80
N SER A 54 -13.75 -24.56 33.62
CA SER A 54 -12.72 -23.52 33.51
C SER A 54 -13.25 -22.13 33.85
N ASN A 55 -14.52 -21.84 33.57
CA ASN A 55 -15.16 -20.59 33.98
C ASN A 55 -15.34 -20.50 35.51
N GLN A 56 -15.60 -21.61 36.20
CA GLN A 56 -15.66 -21.64 37.68
C GLN A 56 -14.30 -21.41 38.33
N GLU A 57 -13.22 -21.80 37.65
CA GLU A 57 -11.83 -21.63 38.11
C GLU A 57 -11.21 -20.28 37.71
N ASP A 58 -11.98 -19.34 37.13
CA ASP A 58 -11.48 -18.09 36.56
C ASP A 58 -10.37 -18.29 35.49
N ARG A 59 -10.42 -19.42 34.76
CA ARG A 59 -9.49 -19.82 33.69
C ARG A 59 -10.23 -20.05 32.36
N ALA A 60 -11.18 -19.18 32.05
CA ALA A 60 -12.04 -19.29 30.89
C ALA A 60 -11.31 -19.73 29.61
N LEU A 61 -11.83 -20.75 28.93
CA LEU A 61 -11.24 -21.28 27.68
C LEU A 61 -11.55 -20.40 26.48
N TYR A 62 -12.75 -19.81 26.46
CA TYR A 62 -13.22 -18.94 25.39
C TYR A 62 -13.72 -17.62 25.95
N LEU A 63 -13.34 -16.55 25.27
CA LEU A 63 -13.72 -15.18 25.58
C LEU A 63 -14.47 -14.57 24.40
N CYS A 64 -15.30 -13.57 24.67
CA CYS A 64 -15.84 -12.74 23.60
C CYS A 64 -14.69 -11.97 22.94
N PRO A 65 -14.53 -11.99 21.59
CA PRO A 65 -13.49 -11.23 20.91
C PRO A 65 -13.66 -9.71 21.05
N GLU A 66 -14.89 -9.26 21.32
CA GLU A 66 -15.20 -7.83 21.52
C GLU A 66 -14.96 -7.39 22.97
N CYS A 67 -15.60 -8.06 23.95
CA CYS A 67 -15.64 -7.59 25.34
C CYS A 67 -14.81 -8.40 26.33
N PHE A 68 -14.19 -9.52 25.91
CA PHE A 68 -13.33 -10.38 26.74
C PHE A 68 -14.04 -11.05 27.93
N VAL A 69 -15.35 -10.89 28.06
CA VAL A 69 -16.13 -11.61 29.06
C VAL A 69 -16.08 -13.12 28.72
N PRO A 70 -15.84 -13.99 29.72
CA PRO A 70 -15.91 -15.43 29.53
C PRO A 70 -17.19 -15.86 28.85
N LEU A 71 -17.08 -16.80 27.92
CA LEU A 71 -18.22 -17.37 27.23
C LEU A 71 -18.61 -18.71 27.83
N ALA A 72 -19.91 -18.92 27.98
CA ALA A 72 -20.51 -20.21 28.29
C ALA A 72 -21.02 -20.86 27.00
N LEU A 73 -20.79 -22.17 26.86
CA LEU A 73 -21.33 -22.96 25.77
C LEU A 73 -22.70 -23.54 26.17
N LEU A 74 -23.77 -23.04 25.55
CA LEU A 74 -25.15 -23.37 25.88
C LEU A 74 -25.80 -24.25 24.81
N SER A 75 -26.92 -24.90 25.16
CA SER A 75 -27.69 -25.77 24.27
C SER A 75 -29.19 -25.44 24.35
N ARG A 76 -29.89 -25.55 23.23
CA ARG A 76 -31.36 -25.50 23.20
C ARG A 76 -31.87 -26.86 23.66
N LYS A 77 -32.81 -26.88 24.61
CA LYS A 77 -33.35 -28.12 25.19
C LYS A 77 -34.02 -29.03 24.15
N GLU A 78 -34.64 -28.45 23.12
CA GLU A 78 -35.51 -29.18 22.20
C GLU A 78 -34.81 -29.72 20.94
N ARG A 79 -33.71 -29.10 20.51
CA ARG A 79 -33.06 -29.42 19.22
C ARG A 79 -31.56 -29.70 19.28
N ARG A 80 -30.94 -29.75 20.48
CA ARG A 80 -29.48 -29.93 20.66
C ARG A 80 -28.65 -29.03 19.74
N ARG A 81 -29.06 -27.75 19.64
CA ARG A 81 -28.31 -26.70 18.94
C ARG A 81 -27.55 -25.87 19.95
N PHE A 82 -26.28 -25.60 19.65
CA PHE A 82 -25.32 -25.00 20.56
C PHE A 82 -24.92 -23.59 20.13
N TRP A 83 -24.62 -22.74 21.10
CA TRP A 83 -24.09 -21.40 20.87
C TRP A 83 -23.29 -20.93 22.09
N PHE A 84 -22.42 -19.94 21.87
CA PHE A 84 -21.74 -19.25 22.95
C PHE A 84 -22.56 -18.06 23.44
N LYS A 85 -22.56 -17.86 24.75
CA LYS A 85 -23.22 -16.74 25.42
C LYS A 85 -22.29 -16.17 26.47
N HIS A 86 -22.29 -14.86 26.68
CA HIS A 86 -21.58 -14.24 27.79
C HIS A 86 -21.99 -14.85 29.14
N THR A 87 -21.03 -15.13 30.02
CA THR A 87 -21.31 -15.57 31.42
C THR A 87 -21.90 -14.44 32.26
N LEU A 88 -21.64 -13.19 31.86
CA LEU A 88 -22.16 -11.98 32.49
C LEU A 88 -22.61 -11.01 31.39
N GLU A 89 -23.90 -10.66 31.39
CA GLU A 89 -24.50 -9.73 30.44
C GLU A 89 -24.95 -8.47 31.15
N ASP A 90 -24.07 -7.48 31.15
CA ASP A 90 -24.29 -6.13 31.68
C ASP A 90 -24.18 -5.07 30.56
N GLY A 91 -24.48 -5.50 29.33
CA GLY A 91 -24.59 -4.68 28.11
C GLY A 91 -23.28 -4.37 27.40
N ARG A 92 -22.11 -4.61 27.99
CA ARG A 92 -20.76 -4.12 27.58
C ARG A 92 -20.23 -4.50 26.20
N CYS A 93 -20.96 -5.31 25.43
CA CYS A 93 -20.52 -5.94 24.19
C CYS A 93 -21.48 -5.58 23.08
N SER A 94 -20.99 -5.24 21.87
CA SER A 94 -21.84 -4.98 20.69
C SER A 94 -22.53 -6.23 20.15
N ALA A 95 -21.98 -7.42 20.40
CA ALA A 95 -22.70 -8.69 20.40
C ALA A 95 -23.71 -8.71 21.57
N VAL A 96 -24.75 -7.91 21.38
CA VAL A 96 -25.81 -7.61 22.30
C VAL A 96 -26.92 -8.65 22.12
N THR A 97 -27.07 -9.56 23.07
CA THR A 97 -28.27 -10.41 23.15
C THR A 97 -29.53 -9.64 23.62
N ARG A 98 -29.42 -8.33 23.98
CA ARG A 98 -30.47 -7.25 24.02
C ARG A 98 -29.97 -5.83 24.43
N GLY A 99 -30.25 -4.78 23.64
CA GLY A 99 -30.14 -3.32 23.96
C GLY A 99 -28.92 -2.50 23.44
N GLU A 100 -29.15 -1.30 22.87
CA GLU A 100 -28.10 -0.39 22.33
C GLU A 100 -27.30 0.34 23.42
N LEU A 101 -25.97 0.48 23.23
CA LEU A 101 -25.06 1.22 24.12
C LEU A 101 -24.23 2.29 23.40
N THR A 102 -23.83 3.32 24.14
CA THR A 102 -22.92 4.37 23.67
C THR A 102 -21.43 4.02 23.85
N GLN A 103 -20.53 4.69 23.11
CA GLN A 103 -19.08 4.41 23.13
C GLN A 103 -18.41 4.64 24.50
N GLU A 104 -18.79 5.69 25.22
CA GLU A 104 -18.30 5.96 26.59
C GLU A 104 -18.70 4.84 27.55
N GLU A 105 -19.93 4.35 27.41
CA GLU A 105 -20.42 3.22 28.18
C GLU A 105 -19.68 1.94 27.82
N ILE A 106 -19.45 1.65 26.53
CA ILE A 106 -18.65 0.49 26.08
C ILE A 106 -17.23 0.55 26.65
N ASN A 107 -16.57 1.71 26.59
CA ASN A 107 -15.22 1.89 27.14
C ASN A 107 -15.19 1.71 28.66
N ALA A 108 -16.02 2.45 29.40
CA ALA A 108 -16.09 2.34 30.86
C ALA A 108 -16.38 0.90 31.28
N ARG A 109 -17.25 0.22 30.56
CA ARG A 109 -17.63 -1.17 30.80
C ARG A 109 -16.52 -2.17 30.49
N LYS A 110 -15.81 -2.01 29.37
CA LYS A 110 -14.66 -2.84 28.95
C LYS A 110 -13.52 -2.78 29.98
N TYR A 111 -13.25 -1.60 30.53
CA TYR A 111 -12.17 -1.40 31.51
C TYR A 111 -12.61 -1.67 32.97
N ASN A 112 -13.89 -1.48 33.34
CA ASN A 112 -14.35 -1.63 34.74
C ASN A 112 -14.81 -3.03 35.14
N GLY A 113 -14.91 -4.02 34.25
CA GLY A 113 -15.21 -5.36 34.74
C GLY A 113 -14.95 -6.57 33.85
N ALA A 114 -14.06 -6.46 32.88
CA ALA A 114 -13.36 -7.65 32.39
C ALA A 114 -12.29 -8.02 33.44
N LYS A 115 -12.39 -9.21 34.05
CA LYS A 115 -11.22 -9.80 34.71
C LYS A 115 -10.15 -9.92 33.62
N GLU A 116 -8.97 -9.37 33.88
CA GLU A 116 -7.84 -9.43 32.97
C GLU A 116 -7.59 -10.89 32.51
N SER A 117 -7.50 -11.10 31.20
CA SER A 117 -7.31 -12.45 30.66
C SER A 117 -5.97 -13.03 31.12
N PHE A 118 -5.88 -14.36 31.20
CA PHE A 118 -4.63 -15.02 31.56
C PHE A 118 -3.50 -14.69 30.58
N LEU A 119 -3.79 -14.59 29.28
CA LEU A 119 -2.82 -14.22 28.26
C LEU A 119 -2.31 -12.78 28.43
N HIS A 120 -3.16 -11.81 28.80
CA HIS A 120 -2.74 -10.42 29.03
C HIS A 120 -1.74 -10.35 30.19
N ARG A 121 -2.04 -11.05 31.29
CA ARG A 121 -1.17 -11.17 32.46
C ARG A 121 0.18 -11.78 32.10
N GLN A 122 0.15 -12.88 31.35
CA GLN A 122 1.37 -13.56 30.89
C GLN A 122 2.22 -12.66 29.99
N MET A 123 1.61 -11.95 29.05
CA MET A 123 2.34 -11.06 28.15
C MET A 123 3.00 -9.89 28.88
N LYS A 124 2.31 -9.28 29.85
CA LYS A 124 2.92 -8.27 30.73
C LYS A 124 4.11 -8.85 31.48
N GLN A 125 3.97 -10.05 32.03
CA GLN A 125 5.07 -10.72 32.71
C GLN A 125 6.24 -11.01 31.75
N TRP A 126 5.99 -11.55 30.56
CA TRP A 126 7.03 -11.83 29.57
C TRP A 126 7.76 -10.56 29.13
N LEU A 127 7.02 -9.46 28.96
CA LEU A 127 7.59 -8.16 28.65
C LEU A 127 8.51 -7.66 29.77
N VAL A 128 8.04 -7.67 31.02
CA VAL A 128 8.84 -7.30 32.19
C VAL A 128 10.11 -8.15 32.29
N GLU A 129 10.00 -9.47 32.15
CA GLU A 129 11.14 -10.39 32.19
C GLU A 129 12.14 -10.13 31.05
N SER A 130 11.67 -9.75 29.87
CA SER A 130 12.52 -9.43 28.71
C SER A 130 13.23 -8.08 28.87
N LEU A 131 12.56 -7.09 29.45
CA LEU A 131 13.16 -5.79 29.81
C LEU A 131 14.26 -5.98 30.86
N TYR A 132 14.01 -6.78 31.91
CA TYR A 132 15.02 -7.13 32.91
C TYR A 132 16.21 -7.88 32.30
N ALA A 133 15.97 -8.79 31.35
CA ALA A 133 17.04 -9.54 30.69
C ALA A 133 18.03 -8.65 29.91
N ASN A 134 17.57 -7.53 29.34
CA ASN A 134 18.44 -6.57 28.65
C ASN A 134 19.36 -5.79 29.62
N GLY A 135 18.94 -5.59 30.86
CA GLY A 135 19.73 -4.93 31.91
C GLY A 135 19.95 -3.41 31.76
N ARG A 136 19.60 -2.79 30.62
CA ARG A 136 19.73 -1.33 30.42
C ARG A 136 18.49 -0.55 30.85
N PHE A 137 17.33 -1.18 30.88
CA PHE A 137 16.08 -0.54 31.29
C PHE A 137 16.04 -0.36 32.81
N ALA A 138 15.70 0.85 33.24
CA ALA A 138 15.42 1.24 34.61
C ALA A 138 13.92 1.46 34.83
N ASP A 139 13.50 1.64 36.08
CA ASP A 139 12.12 1.98 36.47
C ASP A 139 11.05 1.11 35.81
N ILE A 140 11.33 -0.19 35.67
CA ILE A 140 10.41 -1.16 35.09
C ILE A 140 9.26 -1.38 36.08
N ALA A 141 8.06 -0.97 35.68
CA ALA A 141 6.86 -1.10 36.49
C ALA A 141 5.68 -1.59 35.64
N SER A 142 4.93 -2.55 36.16
CA SER A 142 3.66 -2.95 35.55
C SER A 142 2.54 -2.15 36.18
N GLU A 143 1.59 -1.68 35.36
CA GLU A 143 0.37 -1.06 35.86
C GLU A 143 0.59 0.17 36.77
N GLN A 144 1.68 0.91 36.58
CA GLN A 144 1.92 2.12 37.34
C GLN A 144 1.24 3.33 36.68
N ARG A 145 0.68 4.23 37.49
CA ARG A 145 0.12 5.49 37.00
C ARG A 145 1.25 6.38 36.49
N TRP A 146 1.17 6.74 35.21
CA TRP A 146 1.94 7.82 34.61
C TRP A 146 1.12 9.10 34.70
N THR A 147 1.49 9.97 35.64
CA THR A 147 0.92 11.31 35.74
C THR A 147 1.76 12.28 34.92
N GLY A 148 1.12 12.93 33.97
CA GLY A 148 1.75 13.92 33.12
C GLY A 148 2.12 15.18 33.89
N SER A 149 3.36 15.62 33.75
CA SER A 149 3.83 16.88 34.34
C SER A 149 3.35 18.10 33.56
N VAL A 150 3.02 17.94 32.27
CA VAL A 150 2.60 19.06 31.41
C VAL A 150 1.10 19.31 31.54
N THR A 151 0.30 18.25 31.48
CA THR A 151 -1.17 18.37 31.43
C THR A 151 -1.86 18.08 32.76
N GLY A 152 -1.17 17.43 33.72
CA GLY A 152 -1.79 16.88 34.93
C GLY A 152 -2.72 15.68 34.67
N ALA A 153 -2.97 15.32 33.41
CA ALA A 153 -3.68 14.12 33.04
C ALA A 153 -2.84 12.89 33.38
N TRP A 154 -3.48 11.73 33.51
CA TRP A 154 -2.74 10.49 33.77
C TRP A 154 -3.24 9.35 32.90
N ARG A 155 -2.32 8.42 32.64
CA ARG A 155 -2.57 7.12 32.02
C ARG A 155 -1.89 6.03 32.83
N LYS A 156 -2.25 4.78 32.58
CA LYS A 156 -1.71 3.60 33.26
C LYS A 156 -1.32 2.60 32.17
N PRO A 157 -0.08 2.65 31.66
CA PRO A 157 0.38 1.65 30.70
C PRO A 157 0.40 0.26 31.34
N ASP A 158 0.30 -0.77 30.50
CA ASP A 158 0.42 -2.17 30.95
C ASP A 158 1.78 -2.43 31.58
N VAL A 159 2.84 -1.93 30.92
CA VAL A 159 4.20 -1.88 31.46
C VAL A 159 4.83 -0.55 31.09
N SER A 160 5.51 0.10 32.02
CA SER A 160 6.38 1.24 31.76
C SER A 160 7.82 0.89 32.10
N ALA A 161 8.76 1.51 31.39
CA ALA A 161 10.17 1.42 31.69
C ALA A 161 10.89 2.69 31.20
N GLN A 162 12.11 2.91 31.66
CA GLN A 162 12.96 4.01 31.23
C GLN A 162 14.25 3.46 30.63
N LEU A 163 14.64 3.97 29.47
CA LEU A 163 15.96 3.76 28.90
C LEU A 163 16.62 5.12 28.73
N GLU A 164 17.72 5.33 29.45
CA GLU A 164 18.42 6.62 29.51
C GLU A 164 17.43 7.73 29.94
N ASN A 165 17.16 8.72 29.09
CA ASN A 165 16.23 9.81 29.38
C ASN A 165 14.82 9.58 28.79
N LEU A 166 14.62 8.50 28.03
CA LEU A 166 13.37 8.23 27.35
C LEU A 166 12.53 7.23 28.14
N LYS A 167 11.29 7.60 28.42
CA LYS A 167 10.32 6.72 29.07
C LYS A 167 9.45 6.03 28.03
N PHE A 168 9.21 4.75 28.24
CA PHE A 168 8.40 3.90 27.37
C PHE A 168 7.11 3.52 28.08
N ALA A 169 6.01 3.63 27.35
CA ALA A 169 4.72 3.08 27.72
C ALA A 169 4.42 1.91 26.79
N PHE A 170 4.54 0.69 27.30
CA PHE A 170 4.18 -0.51 26.57
C PHE A 170 2.71 -0.84 26.79
N GLU A 171 2.00 -1.11 25.71
CA GLU A 171 0.59 -1.49 25.71
C GLU A 171 0.42 -2.86 25.03
N VAL A 172 -0.14 -3.81 25.75
CA VAL A 172 -0.39 -5.16 25.27
C VAL A 172 -1.77 -5.19 24.61
N GLN A 173 -1.80 -5.33 23.29
CA GLN A 173 -3.03 -5.36 22.53
C GLN A 173 -3.52 -6.79 22.31
N LEU A 174 -4.57 -7.17 23.05
CA LEU A 174 -5.31 -8.43 22.84
C LEU A 174 -6.70 -8.24 22.22
N SER A 175 -7.26 -7.04 22.28
CA SER A 175 -8.65 -6.71 21.86
C SER A 175 -8.73 -5.87 20.59
N THR A 176 -9.94 -5.64 20.11
CA THR A 176 -10.26 -4.40 19.39
C THR A 176 -10.37 -3.24 20.39
N THR A 177 -9.88 -2.06 20.06
CA THR A 177 -10.19 -0.79 20.75
C THR A 177 -10.58 0.26 19.72
N PHE A 178 -11.30 1.28 20.13
CA PHE A 178 -11.65 2.37 19.22
C PHE A 178 -10.42 3.21 18.84
N LEU A 179 -10.43 3.76 17.62
CA LEU A 179 -9.33 4.57 17.07
C LEU A 179 -9.06 5.83 17.91
N ASP A 180 -10.09 6.47 18.45
CA ASP A 180 -9.98 7.63 19.33
C ASP A 180 -9.15 7.30 20.59
N VAL A 181 -9.31 6.11 21.18
CA VAL A 181 -8.51 5.65 22.32
C VAL A 181 -7.04 5.50 21.94
N ILE A 182 -6.73 4.97 20.75
CA ILE A 182 -5.36 4.86 20.24
C ILE A 182 -4.77 6.26 20.05
N ALA A 183 -5.52 7.17 19.43
CA ALA A 183 -5.12 8.55 19.18
C ALA A 183 -4.88 9.33 20.50
N GLU A 184 -5.75 9.16 21.49
CA GLU A 184 -5.59 9.78 22.81
C GLU A 184 -4.34 9.30 23.54
N ARG A 185 -4.06 7.98 23.53
CA ARG A 185 -2.83 7.44 24.14
C ARG A 185 -1.60 8.01 23.43
N ARG A 186 -1.59 8.00 22.09
CA ARG A 186 -0.50 8.56 21.30
C ARG A 186 -0.26 10.03 21.63
N ARG A 187 -1.33 10.85 21.68
CA ARG A 187 -1.26 12.27 22.04
C ARG A 187 -0.72 12.47 23.45
N PHE A 188 -1.22 11.72 24.43
CA PHE A 188 -0.77 11.81 25.82
C PHE A 188 0.73 11.54 25.94
N TYR A 189 1.21 10.39 25.43
CA TYR A 189 2.63 10.03 25.58
C TYR A 189 3.54 10.97 24.78
N THR A 190 3.10 11.50 23.63
CA THR A 190 3.83 12.55 22.90
C THR A 190 4.03 13.80 23.76
N LEU A 191 2.95 14.33 24.36
CA LEU A 191 2.99 15.55 25.17
C LEU A 191 3.85 15.39 26.43
N GLU A 192 3.85 14.19 27.02
CA GLU A 192 4.60 13.90 28.23
C GLU A 192 6.04 13.41 27.95
N GLY A 193 6.51 13.53 26.70
CA GLY A 193 7.88 13.18 26.33
C GLY A 193 8.20 11.68 26.44
N GLY A 194 7.18 10.82 26.39
CA GLY A 194 7.32 9.38 26.37
C GLY A 194 7.19 8.79 24.96
N LEU A 195 7.47 7.50 24.84
CA LEU A 195 7.25 6.73 23.63
C LEU A 195 6.27 5.59 23.87
N LEU A 196 5.18 5.60 23.10
CA LEU A 196 4.18 4.52 23.09
C LEU A 196 4.69 3.34 22.25
N PHE A 197 4.70 2.14 22.84
CA PHE A 197 5.13 0.90 22.20
C PHE A 197 4.03 -0.16 22.29
N TRP A 198 3.43 -0.52 21.17
CA TRP A 198 2.40 -1.56 21.12
C TRP A 198 3.00 -2.95 20.93
N VAL A 199 2.51 -3.95 21.69
CA VAL A 199 2.88 -5.35 21.53
C VAL A 199 1.65 -6.23 21.36
N PHE A 200 1.74 -7.22 20.48
CA PHE A 200 0.65 -8.14 20.13
C PHE A 200 0.96 -9.58 20.56
N ALA A 201 -0.09 -10.39 20.75
CA ALA A 201 0.06 -11.84 20.93
C ALA A 201 0.38 -12.56 19.62
N HIS A 202 -0.24 -12.08 18.53
CA HIS A 202 -0.09 -12.58 17.17
C HIS A 202 -0.37 -11.44 16.19
N PHE A 203 0.16 -11.57 14.98
CA PHE A 203 -0.08 -10.64 13.88
C PHE A 203 -0.06 -11.46 12.59
N GLU A 204 -1.23 -11.64 11.98
CA GLU A 204 -1.42 -12.52 10.81
C GLU A 204 -1.32 -11.75 9.49
N ASP A 205 -1.05 -12.46 8.39
CA ASP A 205 -0.91 -11.84 7.07
C ASP A 205 -2.27 -11.43 6.47
N ASP A 206 -3.32 -12.16 6.81
CA ASP A 206 -4.72 -11.89 6.49
C ASP A 206 -5.60 -11.87 7.74
N GLY A 207 -6.87 -11.45 7.60
CA GLY A 207 -7.84 -11.47 8.69
C GLY A 207 -7.51 -10.58 9.90
N ARG A 208 -6.59 -9.63 9.76
CA ARG A 208 -6.24 -8.69 10.84
C ARG A 208 -7.43 -7.83 11.24
N ARG A 209 -7.50 -7.52 12.52
CA ARG A 209 -8.47 -6.55 13.04
C ARG A 209 -8.08 -5.16 12.57
N LEU A 210 -9.06 -4.31 12.29
CA LEU A 210 -8.84 -2.91 11.95
C LEU A 210 -7.94 -2.20 12.97
N THR A 211 -8.02 -2.59 14.25
CA THR A 211 -7.24 -1.99 15.33
C THR A 211 -5.76 -2.39 15.30
N GLN A 212 -5.46 -3.59 14.79
CA GLN A 212 -4.08 -4.02 14.52
C GLN A 212 -3.53 -3.23 13.33
N ASP A 213 -4.34 -3.06 12.28
CA ASP A 213 -3.98 -2.24 11.12
C ASP A 213 -3.78 -0.77 11.51
N ASP A 214 -4.64 -0.20 12.35
CA ASP A 214 -4.52 1.17 12.86
C ASP A 214 -3.18 1.37 13.56
N VAL A 215 -2.76 0.44 14.42
CA VAL A 215 -1.46 0.52 15.08
C VAL A 215 -0.33 0.31 14.06
N PHE A 216 -0.44 -0.71 13.20
CA PHE A 216 0.59 -1.10 12.23
C PHE A 216 0.91 0.03 11.24
N TYR A 217 -0.10 0.55 10.52
CA TYR A 217 0.09 1.60 9.53
C TYR A 217 0.57 2.91 10.16
N ASN A 218 0.19 3.21 11.42
CA ASN A 218 0.68 4.37 12.14
C ASN A 218 2.05 4.15 12.81
N ASN A 219 2.60 2.94 12.78
CA ASN A 219 3.89 2.56 13.33
C ASN A 219 4.89 2.19 12.22
N ASN A 220 4.89 2.97 11.13
CA ASN A 220 5.73 2.76 9.95
C ASN A 220 5.61 1.34 9.35
N GLN A 221 4.41 0.74 9.43
CA GLN A 221 4.13 -0.64 8.99
C GLN A 221 5.03 -1.68 9.67
N ASN A 222 5.22 -1.54 10.97
CA ASN A 222 5.90 -2.53 11.84
C ASN A 222 4.98 -2.91 13.01
N ALA A 223 4.87 -4.20 13.30
CA ALA A 223 4.20 -4.75 14.47
C ALA A 223 5.17 -5.63 15.26
N PHE A 224 5.04 -5.61 16.58
CA PHE A 224 5.90 -6.39 17.48
C PHE A 224 5.09 -7.39 18.29
N ILE A 225 5.62 -8.59 18.40
CA ILE A 225 5.00 -9.70 19.09
C ILE A 225 5.86 -10.07 20.29
N VAL A 226 5.20 -10.22 21.44
CA VAL A 226 5.79 -10.76 22.67
C VAL A 226 5.15 -12.10 22.97
N SER A 227 5.97 -13.13 23.14
CA SER A 227 5.54 -14.47 23.49
C SER A 227 6.47 -15.09 24.53
N GLN A 228 6.12 -16.27 25.03
CA GLN A 228 7.05 -17.04 25.84
C GLN A 228 8.38 -17.30 25.11
N ALA A 229 8.34 -17.57 23.81
CA ALA A 229 9.53 -17.86 23.01
C ALA A 229 10.46 -16.64 22.86
N THR A 230 9.91 -15.43 22.73
CA THR A 230 10.72 -14.20 22.68
C THR A 230 11.31 -13.87 24.06
N ARG A 231 10.57 -14.14 25.14
CA ARG A 231 11.08 -14.01 26.52
C ARG A 231 12.22 -14.98 26.81
N ASP A 232 12.08 -16.25 26.43
CA ASP A 232 13.12 -17.25 26.66
C ASP A 232 14.39 -16.93 25.88
N ALA A 233 14.24 -16.48 24.62
CA ALA A 233 15.35 -15.98 23.82
C ALA A 233 15.99 -14.72 24.43
N SER A 234 15.17 -13.81 24.97
CA SER A 234 15.65 -12.60 25.65
C SER A 234 16.54 -12.93 26.85
N ARG A 235 16.09 -13.86 27.70
CA ARG A 235 16.85 -14.35 28.85
C ARG A 235 18.15 -15.04 28.44
N ALA A 236 18.11 -15.89 27.42
CA ALA A 236 19.29 -16.59 26.94
C ALA A 236 20.34 -15.63 26.33
N ALA A 237 19.89 -14.59 25.63
CA ALA A 237 20.77 -13.64 24.96
C ALA A 237 21.21 -12.46 25.83
N GLY A 238 20.57 -12.23 26.99
CA GLY A 238 20.77 -11.01 27.79
C GLY A 238 20.35 -9.74 27.04
N LYS A 239 19.30 -9.85 26.19
CA LYS A 239 18.80 -8.76 25.33
C LYS A 239 17.28 -8.74 25.37
N PHE A 240 16.66 -7.59 25.08
CA PHE A 240 15.23 -7.54 24.86
C PHE A 240 14.96 -7.90 23.39
N LEU A 241 14.47 -9.11 23.15
CA LEU A 241 14.16 -9.64 21.81
C LEU A 241 12.65 -9.74 21.59
N LEU A 242 12.22 -9.45 20.37
CA LEU A 242 10.83 -9.41 19.92
C LEU A 242 10.73 -10.09 18.56
N ASP A 243 9.58 -10.67 18.23
CA ASP A 243 9.30 -11.03 16.84
C ASP A 243 8.66 -9.81 16.16
N CYS A 244 9.28 -9.31 15.10
CA CYS A 244 8.81 -8.17 14.32
C CYS A 244 8.20 -8.65 13.00
N VAL A 245 7.04 -8.10 12.67
CA VAL A 245 6.40 -8.22 11.35
C VAL A 245 6.43 -6.84 10.70
N TRP A 246 6.96 -6.71 9.49
CA TRP A 246 6.98 -5.45 8.75
C TRP A 246 6.56 -5.63 7.29
N SER A 247 6.13 -4.53 6.68
CA SER A 247 5.83 -4.48 5.25
C SER A 247 7.04 -4.00 4.46
N GLU A 248 7.31 -4.61 3.30
CA GLU A 248 8.22 -4.09 2.28
C GLU A 248 7.39 -3.60 1.09
N PRO A 249 7.65 -2.39 0.56
CA PRO A 249 6.89 -1.87 -0.57
C PRO A 249 7.14 -2.69 -1.84
N GLY A 250 6.06 -3.09 -2.52
CA GLY A 250 6.15 -3.69 -3.83
C GLY A 250 6.67 -2.72 -4.89
N HIS A 251 7.29 -3.25 -5.96
CA HIS A 251 7.72 -2.47 -7.12
C HIS A 251 6.67 -2.46 -8.22
N GLY A 252 6.50 -1.31 -8.89
CA GLY A 252 5.48 -1.16 -9.94
C GLY A 252 4.07 -1.43 -9.41
N ASN A 253 3.41 -2.44 -9.99
CA ASN A 253 2.07 -2.88 -9.59
C ASN A 253 2.09 -4.07 -8.60
N ALA A 254 3.26 -4.46 -8.09
CA ALA A 254 3.33 -5.53 -7.10
C ALA A 254 2.78 -5.03 -5.75
N GLU A 255 2.01 -5.88 -5.09
CA GLU A 255 1.53 -5.61 -3.73
C GLU A 255 2.69 -5.61 -2.71
N PRO A 256 2.59 -4.84 -1.62
CA PRO A 256 3.53 -4.93 -0.51
C PRO A 256 3.60 -6.34 0.08
N VAL A 257 4.77 -6.75 0.55
CA VAL A 257 5.01 -8.08 1.10
C VAL A 257 5.31 -7.98 2.58
N LEU A 258 4.64 -8.79 3.39
CA LEU A 258 4.96 -8.91 4.82
C LEU A 258 6.19 -9.81 5.03
N ARG A 259 7.08 -9.35 5.89
CA ARG A 259 8.30 -10.03 6.34
C ARG A 259 8.27 -10.20 7.85
N ARG A 260 9.01 -11.19 8.35
CA ARG A 260 9.06 -11.51 9.78
C ARG A 260 10.48 -11.85 10.20
N GLN A 261 10.91 -11.34 11.34
CA GLN A 261 12.21 -11.65 11.93
C GLN A 261 12.20 -11.41 13.45
N ARG A 262 12.96 -12.23 14.18
CA ARG A 262 13.30 -11.91 15.56
C ARG A 262 14.36 -10.83 15.61
N VAL A 263 14.03 -9.70 16.24
CA VAL A 263 14.88 -8.52 16.32
C VAL A 263 15.14 -8.14 17.78
N SER A 264 16.32 -7.55 18.03
CA SER A 264 16.62 -6.92 19.30
C SER A 264 16.03 -5.52 19.35
N PHE A 265 15.59 -5.10 20.54
CA PHE A 265 15.20 -3.72 20.79
C PHE A 265 16.28 -2.71 20.37
N ASP A 266 17.56 -3.08 20.49
CA ASP A 266 18.70 -2.22 20.10
C ASP A 266 18.80 -2.00 18.58
N GLU A 267 18.09 -2.78 17.76
CA GLU A 267 18.02 -2.63 16.30
C GLU A 267 16.86 -1.73 15.86
N LEU A 268 16.02 -1.28 16.79
CA LEU A 268 14.83 -0.48 16.48
C LEU A 268 15.17 1.00 16.38
N THR A 269 14.57 1.66 15.39
CA THR A 269 14.55 3.12 15.30
C THR A 269 13.44 3.67 16.17
N LEU A 270 13.77 4.64 17.01
CA LEU A 270 12.85 5.31 17.92
C LEU A 270 12.56 6.73 17.41
N ASP A 271 11.39 6.95 16.82
CA ASP A 271 10.93 8.27 16.37
C ASP A 271 9.88 8.80 17.35
N GLN A 272 10.36 9.59 18.33
CA GLN A 272 9.52 10.13 19.39
C GLN A 272 8.52 11.17 18.89
N GLU A 273 8.94 12.02 17.95
CA GLU A 273 8.09 13.07 17.39
C GLU A 273 6.89 12.48 16.67
N LYS A 274 7.11 11.40 15.91
CA LYS A 274 6.02 10.70 15.24
C LYS A 274 5.35 9.66 16.11
N GLN A 275 5.86 9.32 17.29
CA GLN A 275 5.44 8.16 18.09
C GLN A 275 5.47 6.86 17.29
N GLN A 276 6.65 6.56 16.73
CA GLN A 276 6.90 5.34 15.98
C GLN A 276 8.11 4.62 16.54
N VAL A 277 8.01 3.29 16.57
CA VAL A 277 9.12 2.39 16.82
C VAL A 277 9.13 1.37 15.70
N TYR A 278 10.20 1.29 14.93
CA TYR A 278 10.24 0.41 13.77
C TYR A 278 11.60 -0.21 13.56
N PHE A 279 11.60 -1.44 13.03
CA PHE A 279 12.81 -2.11 12.56
C PHE A 279 13.08 -1.73 11.10
N PHE A 280 12.05 -1.81 10.24
CA PHE A 280 12.14 -1.44 8.84
C PHE A 280 11.52 -0.06 8.57
N ASP A 281 12.26 0.82 7.90
CA ASP A 281 11.75 2.13 7.50
C ASP A 281 10.90 2.04 6.22
N TYR A 282 9.63 1.70 6.36
CA TYR A 282 8.71 1.60 5.21
C TYR A 282 8.57 2.94 4.48
N ALA A 283 8.35 4.03 5.22
CA ALA A 283 8.19 5.36 4.64
C ALA A 283 9.41 5.79 3.82
N GLY A 284 10.62 5.61 4.36
CA GLY A 284 11.86 5.91 3.64
C GLY A 284 12.13 4.98 2.46
N ALA A 285 11.80 3.68 2.56
CA ALA A 285 11.88 2.75 1.44
C ALA A 285 10.90 3.12 0.32
N GLN A 286 9.65 3.44 0.66
CA GLN A 286 8.63 3.87 -0.28
C GLN A 286 8.98 5.20 -0.95
N ALA A 287 9.53 6.16 -0.21
CA ALA A 287 10.00 7.44 -0.77
C ALA A 287 11.15 7.25 -1.77
N ARG A 288 12.14 6.41 -1.43
CA ARG A 288 13.25 6.06 -2.34
C ARG A 288 12.72 5.41 -3.62
N ARG A 289 11.83 4.43 -3.49
CA ARG A 289 11.20 3.77 -4.65
C ARG A 289 10.50 4.78 -5.57
N VAL A 290 9.67 5.66 -5.03
CA VAL A 290 8.96 6.67 -5.83
C VAL A 290 9.95 7.60 -6.55
N ALA A 291 11.04 7.97 -5.89
CA ALA A 291 12.10 8.78 -6.50
C ALA A 291 12.82 8.02 -7.63
N ASP A 292 13.16 6.75 -7.42
CA ASP A 292 13.81 5.89 -8.41
C ASP A 292 12.90 5.69 -9.64
N GLU A 293 11.61 5.40 -9.42
CA GLU A 293 10.60 5.27 -10.48
C GLU A 293 10.37 6.59 -11.24
N ALA A 294 10.47 7.74 -10.57
CA ALA A 294 10.39 9.05 -11.22
C ALA A 294 11.63 9.33 -12.07
N ALA A 295 12.83 9.04 -11.54
CA ALA A 295 14.09 9.19 -12.26
C ALA A 295 14.17 8.27 -13.49
N GLU A 296 13.72 7.03 -13.34
CA GLU A 296 13.62 6.08 -14.45
C GLU A 296 12.66 6.58 -15.52
N ARG A 297 11.43 6.98 -15.15
CA ARG A 297 10.44 7.52 -16.10
C ARG A 297 10.93 8.78 -16.82
N ALA A 298 11.71 9.63 -16.16
CA ALA A 298 12.31 10.81 -16.78
C ALA A 298 13.39 10.45 -17.83
N SER A 299 14.03 9.28 -17.70
CA SER A 299 15.03 8.81 -18.66
C SER A 299 14.43 8.17 -19.92
N TRP A 300 13.17 7.74 -19.88
CA TRP A 300 12.56 6.97 -20.97
C TRP A 300 12.42 7.69 -22.30
N PRO A 301 12.11 9.00 -22.39
CA PRO A 301 12.13 9.70 -23.68
C PRO A 301 13.49 9.57 -24.36
N THR A 302 14.59 9.70 -23.62
CA THR A 302 15.95 9.52 -24.13
C THR A 302 16.26 8.07 -24.48
N ARG A 303 15.83 7.10 -23.66
CA ARG A 303 15.98 5.66 -23.98
C ARG A 303 15.21 5.31 -25.26
N PHE A 304 13.99 5.80 -25.38
CA PHE A 304 13.15 5.62 -26.56
C PHE A 304 13.75 6.27 -27.80
N GLU A 305 14.27 7.49 -27.70
CA GLU A 305 15.01 8.14 -28.78
C GLU A 305 16.18 7.27 -29.25
N ALA A 306 17.04 6.82 -28.33
CA ALA A 306 18.20 5.99 -28.67
C ALA A 306 17.81 4.68 -29.37
N TRP A 307 16.81 3.98 -28.84
CA TRP A 307 16.26 2.76 -29.44
C TRP A 307 15.62 3.03 -30.80
N TRP A 308 14.80 4.08 -30.92
CA TRP A 308 14.15 4.46 -32.17
C TRP A 308 15.16 4.77 -33.26
N LEU A 309 16.26 5.46 -32.95
CA LEU A 309 17.33 5.74 -33.90
C LEU A 309 18.02 4.46 -34.39
N GLN A 310 18.11 3.40 -33.58
CA GLN A 310 18.62 2.10 -34.01
C GLN A 310 17.64 1.41 -34.96
N VAL A 311 16.35 1.40 -34.64
CA VAL A 311 15.29 0.86 -35.51
C VAL A 311 15.28 1.59 -36.86
N ALA A 312 15.22 2.92 -36.82
CA ALA A 312 15.21 3.79 -38.00
C ALA A 312 16.52 3.72 -38.82
N GLY A 313 17.64 3.33 -38.20
CA GLY A 313 18.91 3.08 -38.89
C GLY A 313 19.00 1.70 -39.53
N SER A 314 18.29 0.71 -38.98
CA SER A 314 18.31 -0.69 -39.44
C SER A 314 17.34 -0.94 -40.61
N TYR A 315 16.26 -0.15 -40.69
CA TYR A 315 15.19 -0.35 -41.66
C TYR A 315 14.93 0.91 -42.49
N SER A 316 14.98 0.79 -43.82
CA SER A 316 14.74 1.93 -44.73
C SER A 316 13.28 2.11 -45.14
N SER A 317 12.40 1.13 -44.89
CA SER A 317 10.98 1.20 -45.21
C SER A 317 10.14 1.51 -43.96
N LEU A 318 9.07 2.29 -44.12
CA LEU A 318 8.15 2.58 -43.02
C LEU A 318 7.40 1.32 -42.55
N TYR A 319 7.14 0.38 -43.46
CA TYR A 319 6.47 -0.88 -43.16
C TYR A 319 7.29 -1.75 -42.19
N ASP A 320 8.60 -1.89 -42.44
CA ASP A 320 9.46 -2.70 -41.57
C ASP A 320 9.64 -2.03 -40.20
N GLN A 321 9.77 -0.70 -40.17
CA GLN A 321 9.81 0.05 -38.91
C GLN A 321 8.49 -0.08 -38.11
N GLU A 322 7.33 -0.05 -38.79
CA GLU A 322 6.03 -0.32 -38.16
C GLU A 322 5.95 -1.75 -37.64
N HIS A 323 6.52 -2.72 -38.36
CA HIS A 323 6.59 -4.10 -37.91
C HIS A 323 7.46 -4.24 -36.66
N GLU A 324 8.59 -3.56 -36.52
CA GLU A 324 9.40 -3.67 -35.30
C GLU A 324 8.66 -3.17 -34.04
N VAL A 325 7.78 -2.19 -34.19
CA VAL A 325 7.10 -1.56 -33.04
C VAL A 325 5.68 -2.06 -32.80
N HIS A 326 5.18 -2.99 -33.63
CA HIS A 326 3.82 -3.54 -33.47
C HIS A 326 3.62 -4.28 -32.15
N GLN A 327 4.71 -4.81 -31.59
CA GLN A 327 4.76 -5.53 -30.31
C GLN A 327 5.18 -4.62 -29.16
N PHE A 328 5.16 -3.30 -29.31
CA PHE A 328 5.43 -2.41 -28.18
C PHE A 328 4.28 -2.52 -27.16
N PRO A 329 4.56 -2.58 -25.84
CA PRO A 329 5.87 -2.51 -25.18
C PRO A 329 6.62 -3.84 -25.03
N GLN A 330 6.08 -4.98 -25.46
CA GLN A 330 6.75 -6.29 -25.32
C GLN A 330 8.08 -6.42 -26.09
N CYS A 331 8.31 -5.58 -27.10
CA CYS A 331 9.53 -5.56 -27.91
C CYS A 331 10.61 -4.57 -27.45
N VAL A 332 10.45 -3.92 -26.28
CA VAL A 332 11.50 -3.01 -25.76
C VAL A 332 12.77 -3.80 -25.39
N PRO A 333 13.96 -3.16 -25.50
CA PRO A 333 15.20 -3.79 -25.06
C PRO A 333 15.14 -4.28 -23.61
N LYS A 334 15.69 -5.47 -23.34
CA LYS A 334 15.62 -6.12 -22.01
C LYS A 334 16.31 -5.32 -20.89
N ASP A 335 17.21 -4.41 -21.23
CA ASP A 335 17.91 -3.52 -20.31
C ASP A 335 17.06 -2.32 -19.88
N TRP A 336 15.90 -2.10 -20.50
CA TRP A 336 14.88 -1.20 -19.98
C TRP A 336 14.25 -1.88 -18.77
N ASN A 337 14.84 -1.67 -17.59
CA ASN A 337 14.42 -2.19 -16.29
C ASN A 337 13.04 -1.66 -15.86
N ASP A 338 12.00 -1.94 -16.65
CA ASP A 338 10.78 -1.17 -16.61
C ASP A 338 9.84 -1.52 -15.45
N TRP A 339 10.02 -2.68 -14.81
CA TRP A 339 9.13 -3.21 -13.76
C TRP A 339 7.63 -3.13 -14.14
N GLY A 340 7.31 -3.21 -15.44
CA GLY A 340 5.96 -3.04 -15.98
C GLY A 340 5.46 -1.58 -16.04
N LEU A 341 6.25 -0.60 -15.63
CA LEU A 341 5.87 0.81 -15.56
C LEU A 341 5.68 1.46 -16.96
N ILE A 342 6.24 0.91 -18.05
CA ILE A 342 6.01 1.42 -19.41
C ILE A 342 4.51 1.43 -19.72
N SER A 343 3.78 0.43 -19.21
CA SER A 343 2.32 0.34 -19.28
C SER A 343 1.57 1.48 -18.56
N LEU A 344 2.26 2.30 -17.76
CA LEU A 344 1.70 3.46 -17.07
C LEU A 344 1.94 4.78 -17.82
N THR A 345 2.72 4.77 -18.90
CA THR A 345 3.02 5.98 -19.69
C THR A 345 2.27 6.01 -21.01
N PRO A 346 2.21 7.17 -21.70
CA PRO A 346 1.65 7.25 -23.04
C PRO A 346 2.29 6.29 -24.05
N LEU A 347 3.53 5.84 -23.80
CA LEU A 347 4.20 4.83 -24.62
C LEU A 347 3.40 3.53 -24.74
N ARG A 348 2.61 3.15 -23.74
CA ARG A 348 1.78 1.92 -23.78
C ARG A 348 0.83 1.85 -24.97
N PHE A 349 0.45 3.01 -25.50
CA PHE A 349 -0.45 3.10 -26.64
C PHE A 349 0.28 3.01 -27.97
N TYR A 350 1.60 3.24 -27.96
CA TYR A 350 2.43 3.11 -29.15
C TYR A 350 2.44 1.64 -29.59
N GLY A 351 1.97 1.38 -30.82
CA GLY A 351 1.82 0.02 -31.36
C GLY A 351 0.35 -0.36 -31.60
N LYS A 352 -0.20 -1.25 -30.74
CA LYS A 352 -1.48 -1.94 -30.98
C LYS A 352 -2.73 -1.03 -30.96
N ASP A 353 -2.76 -0.06 -30.05
CA ASP A 353 -3.98 0.71 -29.75
C ASP A 353 -3.95 2.15 -30.33
N MET A 354 -2.78 2.69 -30.63
CA MET A 354 -2.60 4.02 -31.24
C MET A 354 -1.57 3.97 -32.37
N ARG A 355 -2.06 4.10 -33.60
CA ARG A 355 -1.22 4.18 -34.80
C ARG A 355 -0.72 5.61 -35.02
N LEU A 356 0.17 6.09 -34.15
CA LEU A 356 1.00 7.23 -34.51
C LEU A 356 1.79 6.83 -35.76
N PRO A 357 1.66 7.51 -36.91
CA PRO A 357 2.40 7.13 -38.10
C PRO A 357 3.90 7.18 -37.79
N VAL A 358 4.62 6.10 -38.05
CA VAL A 358 6.07 6.00 -37.84
C VAL A 358 6.83 7.13 -38.56
N ALA A 359 6.30 7.55 -39.71
CA ALA A 359 6.76 8.73 -40.44
C ALA A 359 6.86 10.00 -39.57
N MET A 360 5.97 10.17 -38.58
CA MET A 360 5.99 11.31 -37.68
C MET A 360 7.14 11.25 -36.69
N LEU A 361 7.44 10.09 -36.09
CA LEU A 361 8.66 9.97 -35.28
C LEU A 361 9.90 10.29 -36.10
N ASN A 362 9.99 9.73 -37.31
CA ASN A 362 11.09 9.99 -38.23
C ASN A 362 11.24 11.47 -38.56
N CYS A 363 10.16 12.17 -38.88
CA CYS A 363 10.20 13.60 -39.17
C CYS A 363 10.67 14.41 -37.95
N PHE A 364 10.14 14.15 -36.76
CA PHE A 364 10.47 14.93 -35.56
C PHE A 364 11.88 14.64 -35.03
N TYR A 365 12.33 13.38 -35.04
CA TYR A 365 13.74 13.08 -34.76
C TYR A 365 14.66 13.62 -35.85
N SER A 366 14.22 13.68 -37.12
CA SER A 366 14.98 14.36 -38.17
C SER A 366 15.14 15.86 -37.86
N ALA A 367 14.08 16.51 -37.36
CA ALA A 367 14.16 17.89 -36.91
C ALA A 367 15.06 18.04 -35.69
N LYS A 368 14.99 17.13 -34.70
CA LYS A 368 15.84 17.13 -33.51
C LYS A 368 17.32 16.99 -33.87
N HIS A 369 17.68 16.09 -34.78
CA HIS A 369 19.09 15.84 -35.16
C HIS A 369 19.59 16.65 -36.37
N GLY A 370 18.71 17.38 -37.09
CA GLY A 370 19.09 18.18 -38.26
C GLY A 370 19.51 17.37 -39.48
N ARG A 371 19.12 16.09 -39.55
CA ARG A 371 19.41 15.18 -40.67
C ARG A 371 18.25 14.20 -40.86
N PRO A 372 18.06 13.61 -42.05
CA PRO A 372 17.08 12.54 -42.22
C PRO A 372 17.32 11.37 -41.26
N VAL A 373 16.25 10.90 -40.63
CA VAL A 373 16.15 9.72 -39.75
C VAL A 373 15.04 8.83 -40.27
N GLY A 374 15.31 7.54 -40.53
CA GLY A 374 14.31 6.52 -40.90
C GLY A 374 13.55 6.76 -42.21
N LEU A 375 13.87 7.80 -42.96
CA LEU A 375 13.30 8.11 -44.26
C LEU A 375 14.40 7.96 -45.31
N ASN A 376 14.07 7.33 -46.44
CA ASN A 376 14.97 7.23 -47.59
C ASN A 376 15.11 8.59 -48.31
N ARG A 377 15.71 9.58 -47.63
CA ARG A 377 15.92 10.97 -48.06
C ARG A 377 17.37 11.35 -47.80
N LYS A 378 17.94 12.19 -48.66
CA LYS A 378 19.35 12.62 -48.59
C LYS A 378 19.53 13.90 -47.78
N HIS A 379 18.54 14.80 -47.83
CA HIS A 379 18.63 16.12 -47.20
C HIS A 379 17.44 16.38 -46.27
N PHE A 380 17.70 17.12 -45.20
CA PHE A 380 16.68 17.46 -44.20
C PHE A 380 15.49 18.22 -44.80
N ILE A 381 15.73 19.09 -45.78
CA ILE A 381 14.67 19.82 -46.49
C ILE A 381 13.64 18.90 -47.17
N GLU A 382 14.04 17.70 -47.61
CA GLU A 382 13.13 16.72 -48.22
C GLU A 382 12.16 16.15 -47.17
N VAL A 383 12.60 16.01 -45.92
CA VAL A 383 11.76 15.60 -44.79
C VAL A 383 10.74 16.70 -44.47
N ALA A 384 11.17 17.97 -44.49
CA ALA A 384 10.28 19.10 -44.26
C ALA A 384 9.19 19.20 -45.35
N HIS A 385 9.56 19.00 -46.63
CA HIS A 385 8.60 18.89 -47.72
C HIS A 385 7.63 17.73 -47.55
N TYR A 386 8.14 16.54 -47.20
CA TYR A 386 7.33 15.35 -47.00
C TYR A 386 6.28 15.52 -45.89
N LEU A 387 6.67 16.04 -44.73
CA LEU A 387 5.72 16.28 -43.63
C LEU A 387 4.66 17.31 -44.02
N ALA A 388 5.07 18.44 -44.61
CA ALA A 388 4.14 19.50 -45.00
C ALA A 388 3.14 19.05 -46.06
N GLU A 389 3.50 18.07 -46.90
CA GLU A 389 2.62 17.53 -47.93
C GLU A 389 1.69 16.44 -47.42
N SER A 390 2.26 15.43 -46.77
CA SER A 390 1.55 14.20 -46.44
C SER A 390 0.87 14.24 -45.06
N TYR A 391 1.27 15.17 -44.19
CA TYR A 391 0.85 15.21 -42.79
C TYR A 391 0.56 16.64 -42.28
N PRO A 392 -0.35 17.39 -42.93
CA PRO A 392 -0.64 18.79 -42.59
C PRO A 392 -1.10 18.99 -41.14
N ARG A 393 -1.78 18.00 -40.55
CA ARG A 393 -2.22 18.01 -39.14
C ARG A 393 -1.06 17.99 -38.12
N TYR A 394 0.16 17.68 -38.54
CA TYR A 394 1.35 17.72 -37.68
C TYR A 394 2.26 18.89 -38.01
N LEU A 395 1.94 19.67 -39.05
CA LEU A 395 2.79 20.77 -39.53
C LEU A 395 2.99 21.84 -38.46
N MET A 396 1.98 22.10 -37.63
CA MET A 396 2.06 23.02 -36.50
C MET A 396 3.12 22.60 -35.48
N TRP A 397 3.03 21.37 -35.00
CA TRP A 397 4.01 20.80 -34.07
C TRP A 397 5.39 20.71 -34.70
N PHE A 398 5.47 20.40 -36.00
CA PHE A 398 6.75 20.34 -36.70
C PHE A 398 7.38 21.74 -36.84
N ARG A 399 6.59 22.78 -37.10
CA ARG A 399 7.10 24.17 -37.11
C ARG A 399 7.62 24.60 -35.75
N ARG A 400 6.95 24.21 -34.66
CA ARG A 400 7.45 24.38 -33.29
C ARG A 400 8.81 23.68 -33.13
N ALA A 401 8.94 22.44 -33.59
CA ALA A 401 10.22 21.72 -33.60
C ALA A 401 11.31 22.42 -34.42
N LEU A 402 10.99 22.93 -35.62
CA LEU A 402 11.95 23.68 -36.42
C LEU A 402 12.46 24.94 -35.72
N ALA A 403 11.61 25.60 -34.93
CA ALA A 403 11.98 26.77 -34.14
C ALA A 403 12.83 26.38 -32.92
N VAL A 404 12.37 25.41 -32.12
CA VAL A 404 13.06 24.96 -30.89
C VAL A 404 14.44 24.38 -31.19
N TYR A 405 14.58 23.60 -32.27
CA TYR A 405 15.85 23.00 -32.66
C TYR A 405 16.69 23.87 -33.61
N ASP A 406 16.34 25.14 -33.81
CA ASP A 406 17.02 26.09 -34.69
C ASP A 406 17.35 25.51 -36.09
N ARG A 407 16.32 25.09 -36.81
CA ARG A 407 16.47 24.47 -38.15
C ARG A 407 16.26 25.43 -39.31
N ALA A 408 15.92 26.69 -39.03
CA ALA A 408 15.74 27.70 -40.07
C ALA A 408 17.01 27.97 -40.90
N PRO A 409 18.23 28.08 -40.30
CA PRO A 409 19.46 28.28 -41.08
C PRO A 409 19.75 27.11 -42.04
N LEU A 410 19.58 25.88 -41.55
CA LEU A 410 19.80 24.66 -42.34
C LEU A 410 18.82 24.57 -43.52
N LEU A 411 17.54 24.87 -43.31
CA LEU A 411 16.54 24.87 -44.38
C LEU A 411 16.86 25.93 -45.44
N LYS A 412 17.24 27.15 -45.03
CA LYS A 412 17.67 28.21 -45.96
C LYS A 412 18.89 27.79 -46.78
N GLN A 413 19.87 27.13 -46.16
CA GLN A 413 21.06 26.63 -46.84
C GLN A 413 20.72 25.55 -47.89
N GLN A 414 19.75 24.68 -47.60
CA GLN A 414 19.36 23.59 -48.49
C GLN A 414 18.34 24.01 -49.58
N ASP A 415 17.62 25.12 -49.41
CA ASP A 415 16.60 25.62 -50.33
C ASP A 415 17.16 26.34 -51.56
N LYS A 416 17.97 25.64 -52.36
CA LYS A 416 18.65 26.21 -53.54
C LYS A 416 17.68 26.74 -54.60
N THR A 417 16.47 26.17 -54.70
CA THR A 417 15.47 26.53 -55.70
C THR A 417 14.42 27.52 -55.18
N GLY A 418 14.43 27.83 -53.88
CA GLY A 418 13.41 28.65 -53.21
C GLY A 418 12.05 27.97 -53.09
N ASN A 419 11.96 26.65 -53.36
CA ASN A 419 10.70 25.91 -53.34
C ASN A 419 10.16 25.75 -51.93
N TRP A 420 11.04 25.57 -50.94
CA TRP A 420 10.61 25.51 -49.55
C TRP A 420 10.07 26.86 -49.08
N ALA A 421 10.78 27.96 -49.36
CA ALA A 421 10.31 29.31 -49.03
C ALA A 421 8.96 29.63 -49.68
N LYS A 422 8.73 29.24 -50.93
CA LYS A 422 7.42 29.36 -51.60
C LYS A 422 6.34 28.55 -50.89
N ARG A 423 6.64 27.31 -50.49
CA ARG A 423 5.70 26.44 -49.76
C ARG A 423 5.33 27.03 -48.40
N VAL A 424 6.31 27.57 -47.66
CA VAL A 424 6.05 28.27 -46.38
C VAL A 424 5.10 29.45 -46.58
N LYS A 425 5.33 30.28 -47.60
CA LYS A 425 4.43 31.41 -47.93
C LYS A 425 3.03 30.94 -48.33
N ALA A 426 2.89 29.74 -48.90
CA ALA A 426 1.60 29.19 -49.29
C ALA A 426 0.82 28.60 -48.10
N TYR A 427 1.45 27.74 -47.29
CA TYR A 427 0.72 27.08 -46.19
C TYR A 427 0.42 28.02 -45.03
N LEU A 428 1.20 29.09 -44.82
CA LEU A 428 1.01 30.03 -43.71
C LEU A 428 -0.41 30.65 -43.68
N PRO A 429 -0.88 31.30 -44.76
CA PRO A 429 -2.26 31.80 -44.81
C PRO A 429 -3.28 30.66 -44.90
N ASP A 430 -2.95 29.56 -45.61
CA ASP A 430 -3.82 28.39 -45.74
C ASP A 430 -4.15 27.75 -44.39
N MET A 431 -3.19 27.76 -43.44
CA MET A 431 -3.39 27.27 -42.07
C MET A 431 -4.50 28.02 -41.31
N HIS A 432 -4.68 29.31 -41.58
CA HIS A 432 -5.77 30.09 -40.97
C HIS A 432 -7.07 29.98 -41.76
N ALA A 433 -6.98 29.82 -43.08
CA ALA A 433 -8.13 29.72 -43.97
C ALA A 433 -8.83 28.35 -43.93
N ASP A 434 -8.08 27.27 -43.66
CA ASP A 434 -8.59 25.90 -43.58
C ASP A 434 -8.20 25.23 -42.24
N PRO A 435 -8.84 25.58 -41.11
CA PRO A 435 -8.54 24.98 -39.82
C PRO A 435 -8.77 23.46 -39.78
N GLU A 436 -9.70 22.92 -40.58
CA GLU A 436 -10.00 21.47 -40.58
C GLU A 436 -8.80 20.65 -41.05
N LYS A 437 -8.08 21.14 -42.07
CA LYS A 437 -6.87 20.50 -42.61
C LYS A 437 -5.68 20.54 -41.66
N TYR A 438 -5.53 21.60 -40.87
CA TYR A 438 -4.32 21.86 -40.08
C TYR A 438 -4.49 21.68 -38.56
N THR A 439 -5.72 21.54 -38.06
CA THR A 439 -5.96 21.27 -36.64
C THR A 439 -5.28 19.97 -36.22
N ALA A 440 -4.50 20.06 -35.14
CA ALA A 440 -3.60 18.99 -34.74
C ALA A 440 -4.36 17.73 -34.30
N ASP A 441 -3.79 16.56 -34.58
CA ASP A 441 -4.38 15.30 -34.13
C ASP A 441 -4.13 15.08 -32.64
N GLN A 442 -5.07 15.55 -31.83
CA GLN A 442 -5.03 15.48 -30.36
C GLN A 442 -4.88 14.05 -29.83
N LYS A 443 -5.21 13.02 -30.64
CA LYS A 443 -5.03 11.61 -30.26
C LYS A 443 -3.59 11.29 -29.87
N HIS A 444 -2.61 11.93 -30.53
CA HIS A 444 -1.19 11.65 -30.33
C HIS A 444 -0.48 12.66 -29.42
N GLN A 445 -1.19 13.70 -28.97
CA GLN A 445 -0.55 14.81 -28.27
C GLN A 445 0.17 14.35 -27.01
N ARG A 446 -0.49 13.57 -26.13
CA ARG A 446 0.15 13.07 -24.90
C ARG A 446 1.42 12.26 -25.14
N LEU A 447 1.47 11.50 -26.24
CA LEU A 447 2.65 10.74 -26.62
C LEU A 447 3.76 11.67 -27.13
N PHE A 448 3.41 12.65 -27.95
CA PHE A 448 4.36 13.66 -28.44
C PHE A 448 4.95 14.52 -27.34
N GLU A 449 4.12 15.01 -26.42
CA GLU A 449 4.55 15.78 -25.25
C GLU A 449 5.47 14.96 -24.35
N TYR A 450 5.24 13.65 -24.27
CA TYR A 450 6.08 12.74 -23.51
C TYR A 450 7.44 12.48 -24.20
N LEU A 451 7.45 12.27 -25.52
CA LEU A 451 8.67 11.97 -26.28
C LEU A 451 9.52 13.22 -26.58
N PHE A 452 8.88 14.38 -26.70
CA PHE A 452 9.52 15.65 -27.03
C PHE A 452 9.08 16.75 -26.05
N PRO A 453 9.40 16.61 -24.75
CA PRO A 453 8.98 17.57 -23.72
C PRO A 453 9.48 19.00 -24.00
N GLU A 454 10.59 19.17 -24.72
CA GLU A 454 11.15 20.46 -25.14
C GLU A 454 10.25 21.24 -26.11
N LEU A 455 9.26 20.59 -26.73
CA LEU A 455 8.34 21.25 -27.68
C LEU A 455 7.14 21.90 -26.99
N LEU A 456 6.93 21.64 -25.69
CA LEU A 456 5.79 22.14 -24.94
C LEU A 456 5.73 23.69 -24.90
N PRO A 457 4.51 24.27 -24.88
CA PRO A 457 3.22 23.61 -25.14
C PRO A 457 3.06 23.30 -26.64
N LEU A 458 2.38 22.18 -26.96
CA LEU A 458 2.01 21.85 -28.34
C LEU A 458 0.67 22.51 -28.69
N PRO A 459 0.60 23.38 -29.72
CA PRO A 459 -0.65 24.08 -30.06
C PRO A 459 -1.68 23.11 -30.64
N ALA A 460 -2.95 23.26 -30.25
CA ALA A 460 -4.04 22.42 -30.76
C ALA A 460 -4.66 23.00 -32.03
N SER A 461 -4.72 24.34 -32.13
CA SER A 461 -5.31 25.06 -33.26
C SER A 461 -4.38 26.15 -33.81
N PRO A 462 -4.50 26.52 -35.11
CA PRO A 462 -3.71 27.59 -35.73
C PRO A 462 -3.75 28.94 -34.98
N ASN A 463 -4.80 29.18 -34.19
CA ASN A 463 -4.98 30.41 -33.41
C ASN A 463 -4.18 30.42 -32.09
N GLU A 464 -3.72 29.25 -31.61
CA GLU A 464 -2.91 29.11 -30.40
C GLU A 464 -1.40 29.11 -30.67
N ALA A 465 -0.98 29.03 -31.93
CA ALA A 465 0.41 28.83 -32.34
C ALA A 465 1.25 30.12 -32.46
N LEU A 466 0.84 31.20 -31.77
CA LEU A 466 1.51 32.51 -31.75
C LEU A 466 2.73 32.54 -30.82
#